data_AF-A0A1F3SA43-F1
#
_entry.id   AF-A0A1F3SA43-F1
#
_cell.length_a   1.000
_cell.length_b   1.000
_cell.length_c   1.000
_cell.angle_alpha   90.00
_cell.angle_beta   90.00
_cell.angle_gamma   90.00
#
_symmetry.space_group_name_H-M   'P 1'
#
loop_
_entity.id
_entity.type
_entity.pdbx_description
1 polymer ?
#
loop_
_entity_poly.entity_id
_entity_poly.type
_entity_poly.pdbx_seq_one_letter_code
_entity_poly.pdbx_strand_id
1 'polypeptide(L)'
;MIIEKTICFFCSKNKTAICCDACKLASCKHCSYFIDKDNFEFMSMLPKKLINKTFCPDCYSKGINKEIDEFHDILRRAKAVNVYSKKQGTETRFFRRIEKPVKVENYDDRNEALLHLTFLAAQKGFDTVVDLDLKSKKVNLDGNYKKLVWSGTAVPIKVNA
;
A
#
# COMPACT_ATOMS: atom_id res chain seq x y z
N MET A 1 -18.99 -20.20 -13.44
CA MET A 1 -19.36 -20.50 -12.04
C MET A 1 -20.86 -20.33 -11.92
N ILE A 2 -21.59 -21.38 -11.56
CA ILE A 2 -23.04 -21.35 -11.41
C ILE A 2 -23.36 -20.49 -10.18
N ILE A 3 -24.05 -19.38 -10.39
CA ILE A 3 -24.52 -18.50 -9.33
C ILE A 3 -25.83 -19.10 -8.83
N GLU A 4 -25.76 -19.95 -7.82
CA GLU A 4 -26.98 -20.38 -7.12
C GLU A 4 -27.56 -19.20 -6.34
N LYS A 5 -28.88 -19.04 -6.42
CA LYS A 5 -29.63 -18.04 -5.66
C LYS A 5 -29.65 -18.47 -4.19
N THR A 6 -28.63 -18.08 -3.44
CA THR A 6 -28.52 -18.36 -2.00
C THR A 6 -29.07 -17.20 -1.18
N ILE A 7 -29.68 -17.50 -0.04
CA ILE A 7 -30.17 -16.48 0.89
C ILE A 7 -28.97 -15.78 1.54
N CYS A 8 -28.94 -14.44 1.50
CA CYS A 8 -27.90 -13.67 2.18
C CYS A 8 -28.01 -13.84 3.70
N PHE A 9 -26.92 -14.20 4.38
CA PHE A 9 -26.92 -14.38 5.84
C PHE A 9 -27.29 -13.09 6.60
N PHE A 10 -26.91 -11.92 6.09
CA PHE A 10 -27.03 -10.65 6.83
C PHE A 10 -28.34 -9.91 6.61
N CYS A 11 -28.96 -10.03 5.43
CA CYS A 11 -30.20 -9.32 5.12
C CYS A 11 -31.37 -10.25 4.79
N SER A 12 -31.15 -11.57 4.79
CA SER A 12 -32.14 -12.62 4.49
C SER A 12 -32.84 -12.48 3.13
N LYS A 13 -32.35 -11.58 2.26
CA LYS A 13 -32.87 -11.40 0.91
C LYS A 13 -32.30 -12.48 -0.01
N ASN A 14 -33.15 -13.03 -0.87
CA ASN A 14 -32.74 -13.95 -1.93
C ASN A 14 -32.08 -13.14 -3.06
N LYS A 15 -30.75 -13.20 -3.13
CA LYS A 15 -29.92 -12.46 -4.08
C LYS A 15 -28.73 -13.31 -4.49
N THR A 16 -28.00 -12.89 -5.54
CA THR A 16 -26.69 -13.45 -5.86
C THR A 16 -25.78 -13.41 -4.63
N ALA A 17 -25.39 -14.58 -4.16
CA ALA A 17 -24.53 -14.73 -3.00
C ALA A 17 -23.05 -14.74 -3.40
N ILE A 18 -22.25 -14.10 -2.57
CA ILE A 18 -20.79 -14.02 -2.66
C ILE A 18 -20.25 -14.51 -1.32
N CYS A 19 -19.27 -15.40 -1.37
CA CYS A 19 -18.69 -15.99 -0.17
C CYS A 19 -17.64 -15.05 0.43
N CYS A 20 -17.70 -14.84 1.74
CA CYS A 20 -16.65 -14.15 2.49
C CYS A 20 -15.33 -14.95 2.39
N ASP A 21 -14.22 -14.30 2.06
CA ASP A 21 -12.94 -14.97 1.94
C ASP A 21 -12.36 -15.45 3.27
N ALA A 22 -12.80 -14.86 4.39
CA ALA A 22 -12.37 -15.22 5.74
C ALA A 22 -13.19 -16.35 6.36
N CYS A 23 -14.53 -16.23 6.38
CA CYS A 23 -15.41 -17.19 7.06
C CYS A 23 -16.27 -18.04 6.12
N LYS A 24 -16.19 -17.83 4.80
CA LYS A 24 -16.94 -18.55 3.75
C LYS A 24 -18.47 -18.43 3.83
N LEU A 25 -19.01 -17.56 4.69
CA LEU A 25 -20.44 -17.26 4.75
C LEU A 25 -20.92 -16.55 3.48
N ALA A 26 -22.13 -16.89 3.05
CA ALA A 26 -22.82 -16.28 1.91
C ALA A 26 -23.35 -14.88 2.27
N SER A 27 -22.91 -13.88 1.52
CA SER A 27 -23.33 -12.49 1.66
C SER A 27 -23.67 -11.89 0.29
N CYS A 28 -24.71 -11.06 0.20
CA CYS A 28 -25.02 -10.39 -1.07
C CYS A 28 -24.10 -9.19 -1.30
N LYS A 29 -23.93 -8.77 -2.57
CA LYS A 29 -23.08 -7.64 -2.98
C LYS A 29 -23.27 -6.35 -2.17
N HIS A 30 -24.47 -6.07 -1.64
CA HIS A 30 -24.71 -4.88 -0.82
C HIS A 30 -24.25 -5.01 0.63
N CYS A 31 -24.15 -6.23 1.13
CA CYS A 31 -23.73 -6.51 2.50
C CYS A 31 -22.24 -6.82 2.59
N SER A 32 -21.59 -7.13 1.46
CA SER A 32 -20.17 -7.45 1.41
C SER A 32 -19.32 -6.18 1.26
N TYR A 33 -18.14 -6.20 1.88
CA TYR A 33 -17.09 -5.21 1.69
C TYR A 33 -16.07 -5.75 0.68
N PHE A 34 -15.82 -4.98 -0.37
CA PHE A 34 -14.86 -5.32 -1.42
C PHE A 34 -13.60 -4.49 -1.25
N ILE A 35 -12.46 -5.16 -1.15
CA ILE A 35 -11.16 -4.52 -1.15
C ILE A 35 -10.64 -4.57 -2.59
N ASP A 36 -11.15 -3.67 -3.41
CA ASP A 36 -10.81 -3.55 -4.83
C ASP A 36 -9.69 -2.52 -5.06
N LYS A 37 -9.20 -2.48 -6.30
CA LYS A 37 -8.06 -1.65 -6.69
C LYS A 37 -8.38 -0.16 -6.74
N ASP A 38 -9.65 0.17 -6.91
CA ASP A 38 -10.09 1.54 -7.15
C ASP A 38 -10.29 2.29 -5.83
N ASN A 39 -10.58 1.57 -4.73
CA ASN A 39 -10.79 2.17 -3.42
C ASN A 39 -9.50 2.44 -2.63
N PHE A 40 -8.34 1.96 -3.09
CA PHE A 40 -7.07 2.13 -2.39
C PHE A 40 -5.99 2.75 -3.27
N GLU A 41 -5.68 4.01 -2.98
CA GLU A 41 -4.48 4.68 -3.49
C GLU A 41 -3.26 3.82 -3.09
N PHE A 42 -2.46 3.38 -4.06
CA PHE A 42 -1.23 2.60 -3.85
C PHE A 42 -1.42 1.16 -3.36
N MET A 43 -2.23 0.39 -4.10
CA MET A 43 -2.47 -1.05 -3.86
C MET A 43 -1.19 -1.90 -3.74
N SER A 44 -0.08 -1.48 -4.36
CA SER A 44 1.23 -2.14 -4.21
C SER A 44 1.73 -2.22 -2.76
N MET A 45 1.19 -1.37 -1.88
CA MET A 45 1.54 -1.28 -0.45
C MET A 45 0.56 -2.01 0.47
N LEU A 46 -0.60 -2.45 -0.03
CA LEU A 46 -1.57 -3.20 0.77
C LEU A 46 -1.06 -4.62 1.07
N PRO A 47 -1.37 -5.18 2.26
CA PRO A 47 -1.11 -6.58 2.53
C PRO A 47 -1.75 -7.47 1.46
N LYS A 48 -0.96 -8.33 0.82
CA LYS A 48 -1.43 -9.27 -0.23
C LYS A 48 -2.62 -10.13 0.20
N LYS A 49 -2.78 -10.34 1.51
CA LYS A 49 -3.91 -11.06 2.10
C LYS A 49 -5.25 -10.33 2.02
N LEU A 50 -5.28 -9.05 1.65
CA LEU A 50 -6.51 -8.24 1.55
C LEU A 50 -6.90 -7.93 0.10
N ILE A 51 -5.94 -7.91 -0.82
CA ILE A 51 -6.14 -7.47 -2.21
C ILE A 51 -7.13 -8.38 -2.94
N ASN A 52 -8.12 -7.78 -3.61
CA ASN A 52 -9.18 -8.45 -4.39
C ASN A 52 -10.00 -9.47 -3.57
N LYS A 53 -10.07 -9.30 -2.25
CA LYS A 53 -10.87 -10.15 -1.38
C LYS A 53 -12.19 -9.51 -0.99
N THR A 54 -13.16 -10.36 -0.70
CA THR A 54 -14.50 -9.97 -0.27
C THR A 54 -14.71 -10.40 1.17
N PHE A 55 -15.17 -9.48 2.01
CA PHE A 55 -15.43 -9.75 3.43
C PHE A 55 -16.88 -9.47 3.78
N CYS A 56 -17.44 -10.28 4.69
CA CYS A 56 -18.73 -9.97 5.30
C CYS A 56 -18.58 -8.87 6.38
N PRO A 57 -19.67 -8.21 6.82
CA PRO A 57 -19.62 -7.15 7.82
C PRO A 57 -18.93 -7.55 9.13
N ASP A 58 -19.16 -8.78 9.59
CA ASP A 58 -18.56 -9.27 10.82
C ASP A 58 -17.05 -9.46 10.69
N CYS A 59 -16.59 -10.10 9.60
CA CYS A 59 -15.16 -10.27 9.36
C CYS A 59 -14.48 -8.93 9.11
N TYR A 60 -15.16 -8.01 8.43
CA TYR A 60 -14.64 -6.68 8.16
C TYR A 60 -14.42 -5.91 9.48
N SER A 61 -15.44 -5.83 10.33
CA SER A 61 -15.38 -5.13 11.62
C SER A 61 -14.45 -5.77 12.65
N LYS A 62 -14.34 -7.11 12.68
CA LYS A 62 -13.51 -7.83 13.66
C LYS A 62 -11.99 -7.69 13.46
N GLY A 63 -11.52 -7.27 12.28
CA GLY A 63 -10.08 -7.16 12.06
C GLY A 63 -9.63 -6.47 10.79
N ILE A 64 -10.36 -6.63 9.68
CA ILE A 64 -9.94 -6.04 8.40
C ILE A 64 -9.99 -4.51 8.45
N ASN A 65 -11.00 -3.94 9.12
CA ASN A 65 -11.12 -2.50 9.29
C ASN A 65 -9.89 -1.92 10.02
N LYS A 66 -9.43 -2.59 11.08
CA LYS A 66 -8.24 -2.16 11.82
C LYS A 66 -6.99 -2.15 10.95
N GLU A 67 -6.78 -3.17 10.13
CA GLU A 67 -5.64 -3.23 9.22
C GLU A 67 -5.69 -2.14 8.14
N ILE A 68 -6.89 -1.81 7.66
CA ILE A 68 -7.11 -0.71 6.71
C ILE A 68 -6.85 0.64 7.38
N ASP A 69 -7.33 0.84 8.61
CA ASP A 69 -7.11 2.06 9.38
C ASP A 69 -5.62 2.27 9.68
N GLU A 70 -4.91 1.21 10.06
CA GLU A 70 -3.46 1.22 10.24
C GLU A 70 -2.74 1.57 8.94
N PHE A 71 -3.17 1.01 7.81
CA PHE A 71 -2.63 1.35 6.49
C PHE A 71 -2.83 2.83 6.15
N HIS A 72 -4.05 3.36 6.34
CA HIS A 72 -4.35 4.77 6.11
C HIS A 72 -3.56 5.69 7.03
N ASP A 73 -3.35 5.31 8.28
CA ASP A 73 -2.51 6.08 9.20
C ASP A 73 -1.04 6.11 8.74
N ILE A 74 -0.48 4.96 8.35
CA ILE A 74 0.89 4.91 7.81
C ILE A 74 0.98 5.74 6.54
N LEU A 75 0.00 5.66 5.63
CA LEU A 75 -0.02 6.43 4.39
C LEU A 75 -0.08 7.94 4.67
N ARG A 76 -0.89 8.36 5.64
CA ARG A 76 -0.96 9.75 6.10
C ARG A 76 0.38 10.21 6.66
N ARG A 77 1.05 9.39 7.47
CA ARG A 77 2.39 9.67 7.99
C ARG A 77 3.43 9.72 6.87
N ALA A 78 3.36 8.82 5.90
CA ALA A 78 4.25 8.78 4.73
C ALA A 78 4.18 10.07 3.91
N LYS A 79 2.97 10.58 3.67
CA LYS A 79 2.75 11.87 2.99
C LYS A 79 3.32 13.07 3.77
N ALA A 80 3.56 12.92 5.08
CA ALA A 80 4.13 13.95 5.94
C ALA A 80 5.64 13.77 6.22
N VAL A 81 6.28 12.73 5.66
CA VAL A 81 7.73 12.48 5.86
C VAL A 81 8.55 13.56 5.17
N ASN A 82 9.53 14.12 5.87
CA ASN A 82 10.47 15.07 5.29
C ASN A 82 11.43 14.35 4.34
N VAL A 83 11.61 14.87 3.13
CA VAL A 83 12.43 14.24 2.10
C VAL A 83 13.61 15.13 1.75
N TYR A 84 14.83 14.62 1.95
CA TYR A 84 16.06 15.29 1.54
C TYR A 84 16.77 14.47 0.46
N SER A 85 16.97 15.11 -0.69
CA SER A 85 17.74 14.53 -1.80
C SER A 85 19.22 14.48 -1.47
N LYS A 86 19.97 13.58 -2.13
CA LYS A 86 21.43 13.50 -2.00
C LYS A 86 22.16 14.81 -2.35
N LYS A 87 21.53 15.70 -3.11
CA LYS A 87 22.06 17.03 -3.46
C LYS A 87 21.97 18.03 -2.30
N GLN A 88 21.08 17.79 -1.34
CA GLN A 88 20.88 18.60 -0.12
C GLN A 88 21.77 18.08 1.03
N GLY A 89 23.04 17.82 0.71
CA GLY A 89 24.00 17.26 1.67
C GLY A 89 24.33 18.21 2.82
N THR A 90 24.20 19.51 2.60
CA THR A 90 24.49 20.55 3.60
C THR A 90 23.45 20.54 4.71
N GLU A 91 22.17 20.42 4.34
CA GLU A 91 21.02 20.36 5.23
C GLU A 91 20.98 19.07 6.03
N THR A 92 21.57 17.99 5.49
CA THR A 92 21.58 16.65 6.10
C THR A 92 22.90 16.29 6.78
N ARG A 93 23.82 17.26 6.91
CA ARG A 93 25.18 17.03 7.44
C ARG A 93 25.19 16.50 8.87
N PHE A 94 24.25 16.95 9.70
CA PHE A 94 24.20 16.60 11.12
C PHE A 94 23.31 15.39 11.42
N PHE A 95 22.60 14.85 10.42
CA PHE A 95 21.77 13.66 10.65
C PHE A 95 22.63 12.41 10.78
N ARG A 96 22.39 11.64 11.86
CA ARG A 96 23.02 10.34 12.09
C ARG A 96 22.34 9.27 11.25
N ARG A 97 23.09 8.70 10.30
CA ARG A 97 22.63 7.64 9.38
C ARG A 97 22.84 6.27 10.03
N ILE A 98 22.01 5.92 11.01
CA ILE A 98 22.14 4.66 11.78
C ILE A 98 21.43 3.51 11.05
N GLU A 99 20.30 3.82 10.42
CA GLU A 99 19.42 2.82 9.82
C GLU A 99 19.87 2.35 8.44
N LYS A 100 19.49 1.12 8.11
CA LYS A 100 19.73 0.56 6.78
C LYS A 100 18.89 1.32 5.73
N PRO A 101 19.47 1.67 4.57
CA PRO A 101 18.73 2.29 3.48
C PRO A 101 17.54 1.42 3.05
N VAL A 102 16.38 2.04 2.90
CA VAL A 102 15.22 1.44 2.24
C VAL A 102 15.40 1.54 0.73
N LYS A 103 14.90 0.53 0.01
CA LYS A 103 15.02 0.41 -1.44
C LYS A 103 13.69 0.04 -2.06
N VAL A 104 13.41 0.61 -3.22
CA VAL A 104 12.23 0.31 -4.03
C VAL A 104 12.66 0.12 -5.48
N GLU A 105 12.03 -0.81 -6.19
CA GLU A 105 12.40 -1.16 -7.56
C GLU A 105 11.15 -1.34 -8.43
N ASN A 106 11.27 -1.02 -9.72
CA ASN A 106 10.26 -1.31 -10.76
C ASN A 106 8.91 -0.58 -10.58
N TYR A 107 8.94 0.71 -10.30
CA TYR A 107 7.74 1.55 -10.26
C TYR A 107 7.51 2.25 -11.60
N ASP A 108 6.27 2.41 -11.99
CA ASP A 108 5.93 3.07 -13.25
C ASP A 108 6.01 4.59 -13.13
N ASP A 109 5.70 5.09 -11.94
CA ASP A 109 5.69 6.51 -11.62
C ASP A 109 6.74 6.89 -10.57
N ARG A 110 7.32 8.08 -10.74
CA ARG A 110 8.35 8.61 -9.84
C ARG A 110 7.79 8.92 -8.45
N ASN A 111 6.61 9.52 -8.39
CA ASN A 111 5.98 9.90 -7.14
C ASN A 111 5.50 8.66 -6.39
N GLU A 112 5.05 7.63 -7.11
CA GLU A 112 4.73 6.34 -6.51
C GLU A 112 5.98 5.69 -5.86
N ALA A 113 7.13 5.69 -6.57
CA ALA A 113 8.39 5.20 -6.01
C ALA A 113 8.80 5.98 -4.74
N LEU A 114 8.68 7.31 -4.79
CA LEU A 114 8.98 8.18 -3.65
C LEU A 114 8.03 7.92 -2.46
N LEU A 115 6.73 7.80 -2.74
CA LEU A 115 5.75 7.52 -1.71
C LEU A 115 5.98 6.15 -1.09
N HIS A 116 6.40 5.15 -1.87
CA HIS A 116 6.71 3.84 -1.33
C HIS A 116 7.94 3.88 -0.40
N LEU A 117 8.97 4.65 -0.76
CA LEU A 117 10.13 4.86 0.12
C LEU A 117 9.73 5.53 1.45
N THR A 118 8.92 6.59 1.38
CA THR A 118 8.44 7.30 2.59
C THR A 118 7.46 6.45 3.39
N PHE A 119 6.67 5.59 2.75
CA PHE A 119 5.80 4.62 3.41
C PHE A 119 6.60 3.59 4.21
N LEU A 120 7.67 3.04 3.63
CA LEU A 120 8.57 2.12 4.35
C LEU A 120 9.27 2.80 5.54
N ALA A 121 9.59 4.09 5.43
CA ALA A 121 10.13 4.86 6.53
C ALA A 121 9.07 5.10 7.64
N ALA A 122 7.88 5.54 7.26
CA ALA A 122 6.77 5.80 8.18
C ALA A 122 6.29 4.51 8.89
N GLN A 123 6.27 3.38 8.19
CA GLN A 123 5.94 2.07 8.77
C GLN A 123 6.89 1.69 9.91
N LYS A 124 8.16 2.08 9.80
CA LYS A 124 9.18 1.89 10.85
C LYS A 124 9.19 3.02 11.91
N GLY A 125 8.31 4.01 11.78
CA GLY A 125 8.19 5.11 12.75
C GLY A 125 9.16 6.27 12.52
N PHE A 126 9.77 6.37 11.34
CA PHE A 126 10.64 7.49 10.97
C PHE A 126 9.85 8.65 10.36
N ASP A 127 10.25 9.88 10.66
CA ASP A 127 9.61 11.12 10.19
C ASP A 127 10.36 11.75 9.01
N THR A 128 11.56 11.26 8.71
CA THR A 128 12.45 11.88 7.73
C THR A 128 13.19 10.81 6.92
N VAL A 129 13.41 11.08 5.63
CA VAL A 129 14.30 10.30 4.76
C VAL A 129 15.35 11.21 4.16
N VAL A 130 16.61 10.77 4.19
CA VAL A 130 17.75 11.50 3.61
C VAL A 130 18.44 10.65 2.55
N ASP A 131 19.38 11.29 1.84
CA ASP A 131 20.14 10.68 0.75
C ASP A 131 19.23 10.05 -0.32
N LEU A 132 18.05 10.65 -0.55
CA LEU A 132 17.13 10.17 -1.57
C LEU A 132 17.83 10.19 -2.93
N ASP A 133 17.89 9.03 -3.56
CA ASP A 133 18.41 8.78 -4.89
C ASP A 133 17.36 8.01 -5.69
N LEU A 134 16.72 8.69 -6.65
CA LEU A 134 15.74 8.11 -7.57
C LEU A 134 16.35 8.01 -8.96
N LYS A 135 16.32 6.81 -9.54
CA LYS A 135 16.87 6.51 -10.87
C LYS A 135 15.79 5.94 -11.75
N SER A 136 15.70 6.46 -12.97
CA SER A 136 14.88 5.87 -14.03
C SER A 136 15.73 4.93 -14.89
N LYS A 137 15.22 3.74 -15.19
CA LYS A 137 15.81 2.79 -16.13
C LYS A 137 14.77 2.47 -17.22
N LYS A 138 15.20 2.40 -18.48
CA LYS A 138 14.37 1.83 -19.54
C LYS A 138 14.48 0.32 -19.50
N VAL A 139 13.37 -0.37 -19.31
CA VAL A 139 13.26 -1.83 -19.36
C VAL A 139 12.51 -2.23 -20.62
N ASN A 140 12.99 -3.27 -21.30
CA ASN A 140 12.28 -3.87 -22.42
C ASN A 140 11.17 -4.75 -21.84
N LEU A 141 9.93 -4.51 -22.25
CA LEU A 141 8.85 -5.48 -22.07
C LEU A 141 8.85 -6.40 -23.30
N ASP A 142 8.23 -7.58 -23.21
CA ASP A 142 8.16 -8.51 -24.34
C ASP A 142 7.61 -7.81 -25.60
N GLY A 143 8.41 -7.79 -26.67
CA GLY A 143 8.18 -6.99 -27.88
C GLY A 143 8.99 -5.68 -27.89
N ASN A 144 9.03 -4.95 -28.99
CA ASN A 144 9.91 -3.77 -29.17
C ASN A 144 9.57 -2.56 -28.26
N TYR A 145 8.75 -2.75 -27.22
CA TYR A 145 8.23 -1.72 -26.33
C TYR A 145 9.15 -1.51 -25.12
N LYS A 146 9.60 -0.27 -24.94
CA LYS A 146 10.43 0.16 -23.81
C LYS A 146 9.57 0.89 -22.81
N LYS A 147 9.56 0.44 -21.55
CA LYS A 147 8.93 1.15 -20.44
C LYS A 147 9.98 1.80 -19.57
N LEU A 148 9.67 3.01 -19.10
CA LEU A 148 10.48 3.69 -18.10
C LEU A 148 10.03 3.19 -16.72
N VAL A 149 10.95 2.64 -15.95
CA VAL A 149 10.71 2.24 -14.56
C VAL A 149 11.61 3.03 -13.62
N TRP A 150 11.11 3.28 -12.42
CA TRP A 150 11.75 4.01 -11.37
C TRP A 150 12.18 3.07 -10.25
N SER A 151 13.43 3.25 -9.82
CA SER A 151 13.98 2.60 -8.63
C SER A 151 14.59 3.66 -7.74
N GLY A 152 14.59 3.41 -6.45
CA GLY A 152 14.93 4.42 -5.46
C GLY A 152 15.58 3.85 -4.23
N THR A 153 16.44 4.64 -3.60
CA THR A 153 16.98 4.36 -2.27
C THR A 153 16.92 5.60 -1.39
N ALA A 154 16.64 5.42 -0.11
CA ALA A 154 16.68 6.49 0.88
C ALA A 154 17.07 5.95 2.26
N VAL A 155 17.65 6.78 3.12
CA VAL A 155 18.00 6.42 4.50
C VAL A 155 16.98 7.02 5.45
N PRO A 156 16.19 6.20 6.18
CA PRO A 156 15.21 6.71 7.13
C PRO A 156 15.90 7.18 8.41
N ILE A 157 15.47 8.33 8.93
CA ILE A 157 16.00 8.98 10.14
C ILE A 157 14.83 9.48 10.98
N LYS A 158 15.08 9.52 12.29
CA LYS A 158 14.21 10.18 13.26
C LYS A 158 14.87 11.49 13.66
N VAL A 159 14.21 12.61 13.36
CA VAL A 159 14.76 13.95 13.69
C VAL A 159 14.42 14.36 15.11
N ASN A 160 13.26 13.92 15.62
CA ASN A 160 12.84 14.15 17.00
C ASN A 160 13.03 12.87 17.83
N ALA A 161 14.22 12.68 18.41
CA ALA A 161 14.50 11.65 19.40
C ALA A 161 14.91 12.28 20.74
#